data_AF-A0A850J5S3-F1
#
_entry.id   AF-A0A850J5S3-F1
#
_cell.length_a   1.000
_cell.length_b   1.000
_cell.length_c   1.000
_cell.angle_alpha   90.00
_cell.angle_beta   90.00
_cell.angle_gamma   90.00
#
_symmetry.space_group_name_H-M   'P 1'
#
loop_
_entity.id
_entity.type
_entity.pdbx_description
1 polymer ?
#
loop_
_entity_poly.entity_id
_entity_poly.type
_entity_poly.pdbx_seq_one_letter_code
_entity_poly.pdbx_strand_id
1 'polypeptide(L)'
;MLACRIFGHDYAFSTDGSTMRWTCVRECGAEGSKEYDTASQAQRYARAFDRKDTDDLGRRAPLVGLFPLRMARALRERVGRR
;
A
#
# COMPACT_ATOMS: atom_id res chain seq x y z
N MET A 1 10.46 -5.77 -4.88
CA MET A 1 10.53 -4.73 -5.94
C MET A 1 9.30 -4.68 -6.86
N LEU A 2 8.99 -5.73 -7.65
CA LEU A 2 7.83 -5.72 -8.58
C LEU A 2 6.49 -5.50 -7.88
N ALA A 3 6.30 -6.12 -6.71
CA ALA A 3 5.10 -5.94 -5.91
C ALA A 3 4.90 -4.48 -5.47
N CYS A 4 5.95 -3.75 -5.09
CA CYS A 4 5.84 -2.34 -4.71
C CYS A 4 5.51 -1.43 -5.92
N ARG A 5 5.93 -1.84 -7.12
CA ARG A 5 5.63 -1.13 -8.37
C ARG A 5 4.20 -1.34 -8.85
N ILE A 6 3.59 -2.50 -8.52
CA ILE A 6 2.23 -2.88 -8.91
C ILE A 6 1.21 -2.44 -7.85
N PHE A 7 1.52 -2.63 -6.57
CA PHE A 7 0.59 -2.41 -5.45
C PHE A 7 0.87 -1.12 -4.66
N GLY A 8 2.03 -0.47 -4.88
CA GLY A 8 2.52 0.63 -4.03
C GLY A 8 3.49 0.14 -2.95
N HIS A 9 4.30 1.06 -2.43
CA HIS A 9 5.13 0.81 -1.25
C HIS A 9 4.24 0.72 0.00
N ASP A 10 4.56 -0.21 0.89
CA ASP A 10 3.83 -0.47 2.13
C ASP A 10 4.73 -0.03 3.28
N TYR A 11 4.52 1.20 3.76
CA TYR A 11 5.43 1.85 4.70
C TYR A 11 4.95 1.62 6.14
N ALA A 12 5.73 0.91 6.94
CA ALA A 12 5.54 0.85 8.38
C ALA A 12 6.24 2.06 9.03
N PHE A 13 5.49 2.86 9.77
CA PHE A 13 6.00 4.03 10.49
C PHE A 13 6.28 3.66 11.95
N SER A 14 7.49 3.96 12.42
CA SER A 14 7.90 3.80 13.81
C SER A 14 8.48 5.11 14.34
N THR A 15 8.50 5.26 15.66
CA THR A 15 9.09 6.44 16.30
C THR A 15 10.15 6.04 17.28
N ASP A 16 11.29 6.70 17.18
CA ASP A 16 12.41 6.63 18.11
C ASP A 16 12.62 8.03 18.69
N GLY A 17 12.02 8.29 19.85
CA GLY A 17 12.04 9.62 20.47
C GLY A 17 11.48 10.70 19.56
N SER A 18 12.32 11.69 19.23
CA SER A 18 12.05 12.81 18.30
C SER A 18 12.11 12.43 16.82
N THR A 19 12.58 11.23 16.49
CA THR A 19 12.79 10.80 15.11
C THR A 19 11.69 9.84 14.69
N MET A 20 10.97 10.19 13.63
CA MET A 20 10.07 9.28 12.94
C MET A 20 10.86 8.53 11.87
N ARG A 21 10.74 7.21 11.84
CA ARG A 21 11.36 6.35 10.82
C ARG A 21 10.25 5.62 10.09
N TRP A 22 10.47 5.33 8.82
CA TRP A 22 9.57 4.46 8.06
C TRP A 22 10.37 3.54 7.17
N THR A 23 9.88 2.31 7.04
CA THR A 23 10.50 1.29 6.19
C THR A 23 9.44 0.50 5.46
N CYS A 24 9.74 0.09 4.24
CA CYS A 24 8.84 -0.73 3.46
C CYS A 24 8.85 -2.17 4.00
N VAL A 25 7.70 -2.66 4.46
CA VAL A 25 7.54 -4.02 4.99
C VAL A 25 7.86 -5.08 3.92
N ARG A 26 7.74 -4.72 2.64
CA ARG A 26 8.05 -5.60 1.50
C ARG A 26 9.54 -5.64 1.14
N GLU A 27 10.41 -5.17 2.05
CA GLU A 27 11.88 -5.22 1.98
C GLU A 27 12.43 -4.72 0.64
N CYS A 28 11.78 -3.73 0.02
CA CYS A 28 12.19 -3.22 -1.28
C CYS A 28 13.32 -2.19 -1.19
N GLY A 29 13.83 -1.92 0.01
CA GLY A 29 14.84 -0.88 0.28
C GLY A 29 14.31 0.55 0.28
N ALA A 30 12.98 0.74 0.29
CA ALA A 30 12.41 2.08 0.47
C ALA A 30 12.23 2.35 1.96
N GLU A 31 13.11 3.18 2.50
CA GLU A 31 13.09 3.61 3.90
C GLU A 31 13.42 5.10 4.00
N GLY A 32 13.08 5.69 5.14
CA GLY A 32 13.38 7.08 5.41
C GLY A 32 13.28 7.43 6.89
N SER A 33 13.77 8.60 7.23
CA SER A 33 13.66 9.15 8.58
C SER A 33 13.42 10.65 8.52
N LYS A 34 12.73 11.16 9.55
CA LYS A 34 12.46 12.57 9.74
C LYS A 34 12.53 12.91 11.21
N GLU A 35 13.37 13.87 11.53
CA GLU A 35 13.49 14.41 12.87
C GLU A 35 12.46 15.52 13.10
N TYR A 36 11.96 15.59 14.32
CA TYR A 36 11.03 16.59 14.80
C TYR A 36 11.55 17.18 16.10
N ASP A 37 11.21 18.44 16.41
CA ASP A 37 11.68 19.10 17.64
C ASP A 37 11.24 18.39 18.93
N THR A 38 10.16 17.59 18.88
CA THR A 38 9.64 16.88 20.04
C THR A 38 9.17 15.47 19.71
N ALA A 39 9.33 14.55 20.68
CA ALA A 39 8.87 13.17 20.55
C ALA A 39 7.34 13.05 20.40
N SER A 40 6.59 13.99 20.99
CA SER A 40 5.13 14.05 20.85
C SER A 40 4.69 14.38 19.43
N GLN A 41 5.42 15.27 18.73
CA GLN A 41 5.20 15.56 17.31
C GLN A 41 5.50 14.32 16.47
N ALA A 42 6.65 13.67 16.68
CA ALA A 42 7.01 12.45 15.97
C ALA A 42 5.96 11.36 16.11
N GLN A 43 5.48 11.08 17.33
CA GLN A 43 4.41 10.10 17.57
C GLN A 43 3.07 10.48 16.96
N ARG A 44 2.68 11.75 17.03
CA ARG A 44 1.44 12.25 16.43
C ARG A 44 1.45 12.04 14.91
N TYR A 45 2.55 12.39 14.26
CA TYR A 45 2.68 12.20 12.81
C TYR A 45 2.76 10.73 12.44
N ALA A 46 3.54 9.91 13.14
CA ALA A 46 3.63 8.48 12.87
C ALA A 46 2.26 7.79 12.94
N ARG A 47 1.46 8.06 13.99
CA ARG A 47 0.10 7.51 14.10
C ARG A 47 -0.86 8.03 13.03
N ALA A 48 -0.68 9.27 12.57
CA ALA A 48 -1.51 9.85 11.53
C ALA A 48 -1.20 9.23 10.15
N PHE A 49 0.09 8.98 9.87
CA PHE A 49 0.54 8.36 8.63
C PHE A 49 0.20 6.86 8.60
N ASP A 50 0.43 6.13 9.69
CA ASP A 50 0.12 4.71 9.81
C ASP A 50 -1.37 4.40 9.53
N ARG A 51 -2.29 5.21 10.07
CA ARG A 51 -3.73 5.10 9.80
C ARG A 51 -4.08 5.38 8.35
N LYS A 52 -3.45 6.38 7.73
CA LYS A 52 -3.75 6.80 6.35
C LYS A 52 -3.20 5.81 5.33
N ASP A 53 -2.02 5.24 5.58
CA ASP A 53 -1.38 4.23 4.71
C ASP A 53 -2.16 2.91 4.75
N THR A 54 -2.59 2.46 5.94
CA THR A 54 -3.46 1.29 6.11
C THR A 54 -4.78 1.41 5.34
N ASP A 55 -5.38 2.60 5.31
CA ASP A 55 -6.62 2.85 4.56
C ASP A 55 -6.38 2.93 3.03
N ASP A 56 -5.26 3.51 2.59
CA ASP A 56 -4.88 3.58 1.16
C ASP A 56 -4.54 2.18 0.59
N LEU A 57 -3.94 1.29 1.40
CA LEU A 57 -3.69 -0.13 1.06
C LEU A 57 -4.97 -0.91 0.74
N GLY A 58 -6.06 -0.64 1.47
CA GLY A 58 -7.37 -1.23 1.17
C GLY A 58 -7.99 -0.68 -0.11
N ARG A 59 -7.69 0.59 -0.45
CA ARG A 59 -8.28 1.29 -1.60
C ARG A 59 -7.53 1.06 -2.92
N ARG A 60 -6.24 0.76 -2.84
CA ARG A 60 -5.38 0.33 -3.97
C ARG A 60 -5.24 -1.18 -4.11
N ALA A 61 -6.09 -1.98 -3.44
CA ALA A 61 -6.28 -3.37 -3.83
C ALA A 61 -6.74 -3.41 -5.31
N PRO A 62 -6.07 -4.16 -6.20
CA PRO A 62 -6.32 -4.11 -7.63
C PRO A 62 -7.59 -4.89 -7.95
N LEU A 63 -8.74 -4.24 -7.76
CA LEU A 63 -9.96 -4.63 -8.47
C LEU A 63 -9.92 -4.23 -9.95
N VAL A 64 -8.81 -3.64 -10.42
CA VAL A 64 -8.51 -3.34 -11.83
C VAL A 64 -7.72 -4.48 -12.51
N GLY A 65 -7.69 -5.68 -11.91
CA GLY A 65 -7.09 -6.89 -12.50
C GLY A 65 -8.10 -7.96 -12.97
N LEU A 66 -9.40 -7.78 -12.72
CA LEU A 66 -10.43 -8.81 -13.01
C LEU A 66 -11.33 -8.48 -14.21
N PHE A 67 -10.92 -7.53 -15.05
CA PHE A 67 -11.65 -7.22 -16.28
C PHE A 67 -11.49 -8.24 -17.43
N PRO A 68 -10.38 -9.00 -17.59
CA PRO A 68 -10.28 -9.93 -18.74
C PRO A 68 -11.06 -11.24 -18.55
N LEU A 69 -11.24 -11.73 -17.31
CA LEU A 69 -11.91 -13.01 -17.05
C LEU A 69 -13.43 -12.93 -17.19
N ARG A 70 -14.02 -11.73 -17.03
CA ARG A 70 -15.47 -11.52 -17.18
C ARG A 70 -15.88 -11.46 -18.64
N MET A 71 -15.00 -10.96 -19.52
CA MET A 71 -15.20 -10.98 -20.98
C MET A 71 -15.09 -12.41 -21.55
N ALA A 72 -14.12 -13.21 -21.09
CA ALA A 72 -13.95 -14.59 -21.56
C ALA A 72 -15.14 -15.50 -21.22
N ARG A 73 -15.85 -15.24 -20.10
CA ARG A 73 -17.04 -16.01 -19.71
C ARG A 73 -18.26 -15.71 -20.60
N ALA A 74 -18.46 -14.45 -20.98
CA ALA A 74 -19.56 -14.05 -21.87
C ALA A 74 -19.40 -14.59 -23.30
N LEU A 75 -18.16 -14.77 -23.78
CA LEU A 75 -17.90 -15.36 -25.11
C LEU A 75 -18.16 -16.88 -25.13
N ARG A 76 -17.86 -17.60 -24.04
CA ARG A 76 -18.10 -19.07 -23.96
C ARG A 76 -19.59 -19.41 -23.91
N GLU A 77 -20.43 -18.56 -23.30
CA GLU A 77 -21.88 -18.77 -23.25
C GLU A 77 -22.56 -18.56 -24.62
N ARG A 78 -21.97 -17.77 -25.53
CA ARG A 78 -22.48 -17.59 -26.91
C ARG A 78 -22.04 -18.70 -27.87
N VAL A 79 -20.90 -19.35 -27.62
CA VAL A 79 -20.37 -20.43 -28.49
C VAL A 79 -20.96 -21.80 -28.13
N GLY A 80 -21.50 -21.99 -26.92
CA GLY A 80 -22.19 -23.23 -26.51
C GLY A 80 -23.67 -23.32 -26.92
N ARG A 81 -24.19 -22.35 -27.67
CA ARG A 81 -25.58 -22.32 -28.17
C ARG A 81 -25.57 -22.20 -29.70
N ARG A 82 -24.95 -23.17 -30.37
CA ARG A 82 -25.06 -23.38 -31.81
C ARG A 82 -25.19 -24.87 -32.08
#